data_AF-A0AAJ0BSW9-F1
#
_entry.id   AF-A0AAJ0BSW9-F1
#
_cell.length_a   1.000
_cell.length_b   1.000
_cell.length_c   1.000
_cell.angle_alpha   90.00
_cell.angle_beta   90.00
_cell.angle_gamma   90.00
#
_symmetry.space_group_name_H-M   'P 1'
#
loop_
_entity.id
_entity.type
_entity.pdbx_description
1 polymer ?
#
loop_
_entity_poly.entity_id
_entity_poly.type
_entity_poly.pdbx_seq_one_letter_code
_entity_poly.pdbx_strand_id
1 'polypeptide(L)'
;MDSYGSLWDFFVNVWRRKACSECTRSKRQCNKQTPACRRCRERGTVCEYPFVRRICAPLESTLPDTLSSESALLGFQAFPDLDVDADVTDFGLELNPLPPLDWLCTDQMQLPTNTGNALSATTAGDAEYDWFQCPDSWTVEHEQPGRQQDFLDDSFLMRFVSDVQRWLQQWASDGHNPFIHHQLYRQRLPRSIQDAYTALTAYLAKNPKNEDLTFRIIEDRVAQLLQDQPPNSLPSSLDILEHLARVQALLVYQVIRLFDGNIRLRAQAEQHSPVLSRWVGQLWERAAGGNRVQGMSTTPPENDAVLRSWRTWITSESVRRTWLTVKILLSVYDTLKLGWSECPGGLFFTAREGIWSASTAYAWSKACRDGGPLFLQSMRLDGLFGYAKPSEVGEFGRAVLSICFGSEKVDRWVNEGAETSPAGVLDALAFLGGGE
;
A
#
# COMPACT_ATOMS: atom_id res chain seq x y z
N MET A 1 18.90 19.97 -23.37
CA MET A 1 18.60 20.82 -22.20
C MET A 1 18.25 19.85 -21.09
N ASP A 2 19.26 19.07 -20.68
CA ASP A 2 19.09 17.84 -19.93
C ASP A 2 19.95 17.94 -18.67
N SER A 3 19.40 18.50 -17.60
CA SER A 3 20.03 18.51 -16.28
C SER A 3 19.01 18.63 -15.14
N TYR A 4 17.91 17.87 -15.22
CA TYR A 4 17.08 17.57 -14.06
C TYR A 4 17.33 16.11 -13.66
N GLY A 5 18.50 15.84 -13.08
CA GLY A 5 18.60 14.70 -12.17
C GLY A 5 17.67 15.02 -11.02
N SER A 6 16.58 14.27 -10.89
CA SER A 6 15.53 14.58 -9.94
C SER A 6 16.10 14.55 -8.52
N LEU A 7 15.59 15.39 -7.61
CA LEU A 7 15.97 15.37 -6.19
C LEU A 7 15.89 13.95 -5.60
N TRP A 8 15.05 13.09 -6.17
CA TRP A 8 14.86 11.68 -5.83
C TRP A 8 15.94 10.73 -6.39
N ASP A 9 16.55 11.04 -7.55
CA ASP A 9 17.65 10.24 -8.14
C ASP A 9 18.91 10.25 -7.26
N PHE A 10 19.13 11.32 -6.49
CA PHE A 10 20.21 11.37 -5.51
C PHE A 10 19.96 10.40 -4.33
N PHE A 11 18.70 10.20 -3.91
CA PHE A 11 18.37 9.34 -2.76
C PHE A 11 18.30 7.85 -3.08
N VAL A 12 17.90 7.46 -4.30
CA VAL A 12 18.08 6.08 -4.79
C VAL A 12 19.55 5.65 -4.67
N ASN A 13 20.49 6.59 -4.83
CA ASN A 13 21.92 6.32 -4.68
C ASN A 13 22.39 6.21 -3.21
N VAL A 14 21.67 6.78 -2.24
CA VAL A 14 21.99 6.67 -0.80
C VAL A 14 21.65 5.27 -0.25
N TRP A 15 20.58 4.65 -0.75
CA TRP A 15 20.16 3.28 -0.38
C TRP A 15 20.69 2.18 -1.31
N ARG A 16 21.37 2.54 -2.41
CA ARG A 16 22.00 1.58 -3.31
C ARG A 16 23.16 0.89 -2.60
N ARG A 17 23.05 -0.43 -2.37
CA ARG A 17 24.12 -1.26 -1.77
C ARG A 17 25.48 -0.94 -2.37
N LYS A 18 26.48 -0.70 -1.52
CA LYS A 18 27.86 -0.46 -1.94
C LYS A 18 28.48 -1.78 -2.45
N ALA A 19 29.52 -1.67 -3.27
CA ALA A 19 30.29 -2.84 -3.71
C ALA A 19 30.87 -3.58 -2.50
N CYS A 20 31.06 -4.91 -2.59
CA CYS A 20 31.70 -5.67 -1.51
C CYS A 20 33.13 -5.17 -1.23
N SER A 21 33.63 -5.46 -0.04
CA SER A 21 34.95 -5.01 0.44
C SER A 21 36.07 -5.42 -0.53
N GLU A 22 36.05 -6.67 -1.02
CA GLU A 22 37.07 -7.20 -1.92
C GLU A 22 37.03 -6.55 -3.32
N CYS A 23 35.84 -6.34 -3.88
CA CYS A 23 35.71 -5.65 -5.17
C CYS A 23 36.07 -4.17 -5.06
N THR A 24 35.75 -3.54 -3.92
CA THR A 24 36.14 -2.16 -3.60
C THR A 24 37.67 -2.05 -3.50
N ARG A 25 38.32 -2.92 -2.72
CA ARG A 25 39.79 -2.95 -2.54
C ARG A 25 40.52 -3.17 -3.85
N SER A 26 39.99 -4.03 -4.71
CA SER A 26 40.61 -4.35 -6.00
C SER A 26 40.15 -3.44 -7.15
N LYS A 27 39.36 -2.39 -6.87
CA LYS A 27 38.85 -1.41 -7.84
C LYS A 27 38.18 -2.04 -9.07
N ARG A 28 37.36 -3.08 -8.87
CA ARG A 28 36.59 -3.71 -9.95
C ARG A 28 35.10 -3.58 -9.70
N GLN A 29 34.32 -3.75 -10.78
CA GLN A 29 32.88 -3.75 -10.72
C GLN A 29 32.36 -4.96 -9.93
N CYS A 30 31.55 -4.69 -8.91
CA CYS A 30 30.86 -5.68 -8.11
C CYS A 30 29.43 -5.83 -8.63
N ASN A 31 28.96 -7.05 -8.86
CA ASN A 31 27.59 -7.32 -9.29
C ASN A 31 26.59 -7.42 -8.11
N LYS A 32 27.06 -7.26 -6.87
CA LYS A 32 26.25 -7.12 -5.64
C LYS A 32 25.32 -8.32 -5.30
N GLN A 33 25.56 -9.49 -5.88
CA GLN A 33 24.83 -10.72 -5.55
C GLN A 33 25.16 -11.22 -4.13
N THR A 34 24.16 -11.76 -3.43
CA THR A 34 24.27 -12.40 -2.11
C THR A 34 24.14 -13.93 -2.24
N PRO A 35 24.81 -14.74 -1.41
CA PRO A 35 25.71 -14.37 -0.30
C PRO A 35 27.10 -13.90 -0.74
N ALA A 36 27.48 -14.08 -2.02
CA ALA A 36 28.76 -13.61 -2.56
C ALA A 36 28.62 -13.11 -4.01
N CYS A 37 29.35 -12.04 -4.35
CA CYS A 37 29.38 -11.54 -5.73
C CYS A 37 30.05 -12.56 -6.67
N ARG A 38 29.66 -12.56 -7.96
CA ARG A 38 30.13 -13.56 -8.94
C ARG A 38 31.66 -13.70 -8.97
N ARG A 39 32.36 -12.57 -8.94
CA ARG A 39 33.84 -12.55 -8.94
C ARG A 39 34.44 -13.13 -7.67
N CYS A 40 33.90 -12.79 -6.50
CA CYS A 40 34.39 -13.34 -5.23
C CYS A 40 34.13 -14.85 -5.16
N ARG A 41 33.01 -15.32 -5.71
CA ARG A 41 32.68 -16.74 -5.84
C ARG A 41 33.64 -17.47 -6.77
N GLU A 42 33.91 -16.94 -7.95
CA GLU A 42 34.86 -17.52 -8.92
C GLU A 42 36.30 -17.55 -8.39
N ARG A 43 36.67 -16.60 -7.53
CA ARG A 43 38.01 -16.52 -6.92
C ARG A 43 38.14 -17.27 -5.59
N GLY A 44 37.06 -17.83 -5.05
CA GLY A 44 37.06 -18.44 -3.72
C GLY A 44 37.43 -17.48 -2.59
N THR A 45 37.21 -16.17 -2.77
CA THR A 45 37.54 -15.15 -1.75
C THR A 45 36.31 -14.78 -0.94
N VAL A 46 36.49 -14.51 0.35
CA VAL A 46 35.41 -14.06 1.25
C VAL A 46 34.78 -12.78 0.72
N CYS A 47 33.47 -12.83 0.46
CA CYS A 47 32.71 -11.70 -0.05
C CYS A 47 31.93 -11.05 1.07
N GLU A 48 32.50 -10.01 1.67
CA GLU A 48 31.83 -9.26 2.73
C GLU A 48 31.33 -7.92 2.19
N TYR A 49 30.03 -7.68 2.28
CA TYR A 49 29.48 -6.36 1.98
C TYR A 49 29.68 -5.45 3.19
N PRO A 50 30.16 -4.21 3.00
CA PRO A 50 30.26 -3.29 4.12
C PRO A 50 28.86 -3.05 4.68
N PHE A 51 28.65 -3.41 5.94
CA PHE A 51 27.47 -2.97 6.68
C PHE A 51 27.40 -1.44 6.57
N VAL A 52 26.28 -0.92 6.10
CA VAL A 52 26.00 0.52 6.23
C VAL A 52 25.88 0.75 7.72
N ARG A 53 26.96 1.21 8.35
CA ARG A 53 26.90 1.68 9.73
C ARG A 53 25.81 2.76 9.76
N ARG A 54 24.71 2.48 10.47
CA ARG A 54 23.85 3.51 11.05
C ARG A 54 24.80 4.54 11.66
N ILE A 55 24.67 5.81 11.30
CA ILE A 55 25.39 6.87 12.01
C ILE A 55 24.75 6.94 13.40
N CYS A 56 25.23 6.09 14.32
CA CYS A 56 25.21 6.36 15.73
C CYS A 56 26.65 6.77 16.04
N ALA A 57 26.86 8.04 16.35
CA ALA A 57 28.19 8.55 16.71
C ALA A 57 28.71 7.78 17.94
N PRO A 58 29.99 7.37 17.98
CA PRO A 58 30.58 6.83 19.20
C PRO A 58 30.73 7.98 20.21
N LEU A 59 30.11 7.85 21.39
CA LEU A 59 30.47 8.69 22.52
C LEU A 59 31.84 8.21 23.02
N GLU A 60 32.89 8.92 22.64
CA GLU A 60 34.23 8.69 23.16
C GLU A 60 34.31 9.30 24.57
N SER A 61 34.50 8.42 25.55
CA SER A 61 34.57 8.72 26.96
C SER A 61 35.88 9.41 27.32
N THR A 62 35.82 10.69 27.68
CA THR A 62 36.83 11.33 28.53
C THR A 62 36.12 12.07 29.65
N LEU A 63 36.04 11.42 30.83
CA LEU A 63 35.86 12.11 32.11
C LEU A 63 37.20 12.76 32.51
N PRO A 64 37.16 13.85 33.28
CA PRO A 64 37.49 13.69 34.68
C PRO A 64 36.51 14.33 35.67
N ASP A 65 36.29 13.56 36.73
CA ASP A 65 35.89 13.84 38.11
C ASP A 65 35.70 15.31 38.56
N THR A 66 34.56 15.61 39.19
CA THR A 66 34.43 15.67 40.67
C THR A 66 33.07 16.25 41.11
N LEU A 67 32.38 15.49 41.99
CA LEU A 67 31.55 15.87 43.15
C LEU A 67 30.43 16.93 42.94
N SER A 68 29.17 16.75 43.35
CA SER A 68 28.58 15.99 44.45
C SER A 68 27.04 16.03 44.36
N SER A 69 26.39 14.97 44.85
CA SER A 69 25.08 14.93 45.54
C SER A 69 23.83 15.42 44.78
N GLU A 70 22.66 14.80 44.85
CA GLU A 70 22.07 13.71 45.62
C GLU A 70 20.74 13.41 44.89
N SER A 71 20.42 12.14 44.64
CA SER A 71 19.08 11.54 44.83
C SER A 71 19.03 10.17 44.17
N ALA A 72 18.67 9.20 45.00
CA ALA A 72 18.96 7.80 44.85
C ALA A 72 17.96 7.04 43.95
N LEU A 73 18.55 6.20 43.09
CA LEU A 73 18.17 4.81 42.77
C LEU A 73 17.80 4.04 44.07
N LEU A 74 17.00 2.98 44.16
CA LEU A 74 16.34 2.02 43.26
C LEU A 74 15.51 1.11 44.19
N GLY A 75 14.58 0.32 43.63
CA GLY A 75 14.43 -1.08 44.07
C GLY A 75 13.13 -1.45 44.79
N PHE A 76 12.26 -2.15 44.05
CA PHE A 76 11.74 -3.49 44.35
C PHE A 76 11.75 -3.98 45.83
N GLN A 77 10.55 -4.23 46.41
CA GLN A 77 10.03 -5.55 46.87
C GLN A 77 8.93 -5.44 47.97
N ALA A 78 7.77 -6.03 47.67
CA ALA A 78 6.99 -7.00 48.48
C ALA A 78 6.15 -6.62 49.75
N PHE A 79 4.84 -6.95 49.66
CA PHE A 79 3.79 -7.40 50.65
C PHE A 79 3.27 -6.45 51.78
N PRO A 80 2.14 -6.71 52.52
CA PRO A 80 1.17 -7.84 52.53
C PRO A 80 -0.37 -7.54 52.68
N ASP A 81 -1.17 -8.63 52.56
CA ASP A 81 -2.45 -9.09 53.21
C ASP A 81 -3.77 -8.28 53.28
N LEU A 82 -4.89 -8.96 52.93
CA LEU A 82 -6.07 -9.21 53.78
C LEU A 82 -7.06 -10.24 53.16
N ASP A 83 -7.49 -11.20 54.00
CA ASP A 83 -8.35 -12.38 53.79
C ASP A 83 -9.83 -12.11 53.44
N VAL A 84 -10.51 -13.04 52.75
CA VAL A 84 -11.80 -13.68 53.17
C VAL A 84 -12.00 -15.04 52.45
N ASP A 85 -12.29 -16.08 53.24
CA ASP A 85 -12.67 -17.47 52.90
C ASP A 85 -13.93 -17.64 52.00
N ALA A 86 -13.96 -18.72 51.21
CA ALA A 86 -15.00 -19.77 51.29
C ALA A 86 -14.79 -20.88 50.23
N ASP A 87 -15.13 -22.09 50.64
CA ASP A 87 -14.74 -23.40 50.12
C ASP A 87 -15.79 -24.04 49.17
N VAL A 88 -15.35 -25.11 48.49
CA VAL A 88 -16.06 -26.29 47.92
C VAL A 88 -16.65 -26.32 46.48
N THR A 89 -16.28 -27.47 45.84
CA THR A 89 -16.78 -28.27 44.68
C THR A 89 -16.41 -27.81 43.27
N ASP A 90 -15.38 -28.42 42.65
CA ASP A 90 -15.45 -29.69 41.88
C ASP A 90 -16.45 -29.62 40.71
N PHE A 91 -15.94 -29.59 39.47
CA PHE A 91 -16.35 -30.46 38.35
C PHE A 91 -15.64 -30.07 37.03
N GLY A 92 -14.94 -31.04 36.43
CA GLY A 92 -14.97 -31.28 34.97
C GLY A 92 -14.00 -30.51 34.05
N LEU A 93 -12.83 -31.09 33.79
CA LEU A 93 -12.12 -30.90 32.52
C LEU A 93 -12.90 -31.61 31.40
N GLU A 94 -13.65 -30.88 30.58
CA GLU A 94 -14.13 -31.39 29.29
C GLU A 94 -13.28 -30.82 28.14
N LEU A 95 -12.39 -31.69 27.64
CA LEU A 95 -11.77 -31.57 26.33
C LEU A 95 -12.86 -31.70 25.27
N ASN A 96 -13.24 -30.62 24.61
CA ASN A 96 -14.12 -30.71 23.45
C ASN A 96 -13.36 -31.32 22.26
N PRO A 97 -13.89 -32.37 21.62
CA PRO A 97 -13.27 -33.02 20.48
C PRO A 97 -13.37 -32.17 19.21
N LEU A 98 -12.32 -32.21 18.41
CA LEU A 98 -12.25 -31.66 17.05
C LEU A 98 -13.44 -32.17 16.21
N PRO A 99 -14.11 -31.30 15.42
CA PRO A 99 -15.12 -31.78 14.48
C PRO A 99 -14.44 -32.53 13.31
N PRO A 100 -15.12 -33.54 12.74
CA PRO A 100 -14.54 -34.44 11.76
C PRO A 100 -14.28 -33.78 10.41
N LEU A 101 -13.21 -34.25 9.76
CA LEU A 101 -12.83 -34.00 8.37
C LEU A 101 -13.90 -34.57 7.43
N ASP A 102 -14.92 -33.78 7.10
CA ASP A 102 -15.83 -34.03 5.97
C ASP A 102 -16.33 -32.67 5.42
N TRP A 103 -15.49 -32.01 4.63
CA TRP A 103 -15.92 -30.93 3.73
C TRP A 103 -15.02 -30.91 2.48
N LEU A 104 -15.01 -32.00 1.74
CA LEU A 104 -14.65 -31.99 0.33
C LEU A 104 -15.96 -32.00 -0.45
N CYS A 105 -16.46 -30.80 -0.78
CA CYS A 105 -17.49 -30.63 -1.79
C CYS A 105 -17.09 -29.47 -2.70
N THR A 106 -16.62 -29.85 -3.88
CA THR A 106 -16.68 -29.09 -5.15
C THR A 106 -18.06 -28.45 -5.34
N ASP A 107 -18.10 -27.13 -5.51
CA ASP A 107 -19.20 -26.37 -6.11
C ASP A 107 -18.55 -25.18 -6.84
N GLN A 108 -18.14 -25.33 -8.11
CA GLN A 108 -18.88 -24.90 -9.31
C GLN A 108 -19.60 -23.55 -9.14
N MET A 109 -18.90 -22.46 -9.46
CA MET A 109 -19.50 -21.14 -9.57
C MET A 109 -20.09 -20.96 -10.98
N GLN A 110 -21.31 -21.47 -11.19
CA GLN A 110 -22.09 -21.20 -12.40
C GLN A 110 -22.75 -19.81 -12.32
N LEU A 111 -22.74 -19.08 -13.44
CA LEU A 111 -23.47 -17.83 -13.65
C LEU A 111 -24.97 -18.02 -13.29
N PRO A 112 -25.60 -17.16 -12.47
CA PRO A 112 -26.97 -17.38 -12.06
C PRO A 112 -27.95 -16.99 -13.18
N THR A 113 -28.56 -17.99 -13.82
CA THR A 113 -29.84 -17.82 -14.53
C THR A 113 -30.96 -17.74 -13.49
N ASN A 114 -31.37 -16.52 -13.13
CA ASN A 114 -32.39 -16.32 -12.09
C ASN A 114 -33.80 -16.28 -12.71
N THR A 115 -34.59 -17.32 -12.44
CA THR A 115 -36.06 -17.30 -12.49
C THR A 115 -36.59 -17.40 -11.06
N GLY A 116 -37.25 -16.34 -10.56
CA GLY A 116 -38.20 -16.45 -9.45
C GLY A 116 -37.98 -15.53 -8.24
N ASN A 117 -38.55 -14.32 -8.33
CA ASN A 117 -39.19 -13.51 -7.26
C ASN A 117 -38.48 -13.29 -5.90
N ALA A 118 -37.85 -12.11 -5.77
CA ALA A 118 -37.99 -11.27 -4.58
C ALA A 118 -37.97 -9.78 -4.99
N LEU A 119 -39.02 -9.05 -4.63
CA LEU A 119 -39.27 -7.67 -5.02
C LEU A 119 -38.34 -6.70 -4.27
N SER A 120 -37.34 -6.18 -4.99
CA SER A 120 -36.85 -4.81 -4.85
C SER A 120 -36.38 -4.41 -6.24
N ALA A 121 -37.06 -3.45 -6.85
CA ALA A 121 -36.84 -3.03 -8.23
C ALA A 121 -35.45 -2.39 -8.39
N THR A 122 -34.42 -3.22 -8.53
CA THR A 122 -33.16 -2.85 -9.17
C THR A 122 -33.45 -2.85 -10.66
N THR A 123 -33.28 -1.69 -11.31
CA THR A 123 -33.40 -1.61 -12.76
C THR A 123 -32.35 -2.54 -13.38
N ALA A 124 -32.73 -3.32 -14.39
CA ALA A 124 -31.88 -4.36 -14.97
C ALA A 124 -30.50 -3.88 -15.50
N GLY A 125 -30.27 -2.56 -15.61
CA GLY A 125 -28.99 -1.95 -15.96
C GLY A 125 -28.04 -1.70 -14.78
N ASP A 126 -28.53 -1.62 -13.54
CA ASP A 126 -27.66 -1.40 -12.36
C ASP A 126 -26.79 -2.65 -12.07
N ALA A 127 -27.33 -3.85 -12.33
CA ALA A 127 -26.66 -5.13 -12.01
C ALA A 127 -25.43 -5.46 -12.90
N GLU A 128 -25.30 -4.87 -14.10
CA GLU A 128 -24.23 -5.21 -15.05
C GLU A 128 -22.82 -4.85 -14.52
N TYR A 129 -22.74 -3.80 -13.68
CA TYR A 129 -21.45 -3.28 -13.22
C TYR A 129 -21.21 -3.44 -11.71
N ASP A 130 -22.03 -4.22 -11.00
CA ASP A 130 -21.94 -4.35 -9.53
C ASP A 130 -20.82 -5.29 -9.03
N TRP A 131 -20.00 -5.84 -9.93
CA TRP A 131 -18.90 -6.76 -9.60
C TRP A 131 -17.93 -6.20 -8.54
N PHE A 132 -17.69 -4.89 -8.53
CA PHE A 132 -16.81 -4.23 -7.55
C PHE A 132 -17.49 -3.95 -6.21
N GLN A 133 -18.78 -4.24 -6.06
CA GLN A 133 -19.52 -4.07 -4.81
C GLN A 133 -19.76 -5.40 -4.09
N CYS A 134 -19.27 -6.52 -4.65
CA CYS A 134 -19.36 -7.82 -4.00
C CYS A 134 -18.75 -7.75 -2.59
N PRO A 135 -19.41 -8.30 -1.54
CA PRO A 135 -18.88 -8.27 -0.17
C PRO A 135 -17.44 -8.79 -0.06
N ASP A 136 -17.13 -9.88 -0.77
CA ASP A 136 -15.80 -10.49 -0.76
C ASP A 136 -14.71 -9.54 -1.29
N SER A 137 -15.07 -8.59 -2.15
CA SER A 137 -14.14 -7.59 -2.69
C SER A 137 -13.70 -6.51 -1.67
N TRP A 138 -14.30 -6.54 -0.47
CA TRP A 138 -13.97 -5.68 0.67
C TRP A 138 -13.31 -6.44 1.82
N THR A 139 -13.05 -7.74 1.65
CA THR A 139 -12.31 -8.56 2.60
C THR A 139 -10.81 -8.34 2.41
N VAL A 140 -10.10 -8.06 3.51
CA VAL A 140 -8.64 -8.00 3.52
C VAL A 140 -8.09 -9.39 3.79
N GLU A 141 -7.46 -9.98 2.78
CA GLU A 141 -6.83 -11.29 2.91
C GLU A 141 -5.38 -11.15 3.35
N HIS A 142 -4.94 -12.03 4.24
CA HIS A 142 -3.56 -12.08 4.69
C HIS A 142 -2.96 -13.43 4.27
N GLU A 143 -1.66 -13.45 3.96
CA GLU A 143 -0.98 -14.72 3.74
C GLU A 143 -0.99 -15.56 5.03
N GLN A 144 -1.07 -16.89 4.87
CA GLN A 144 -1.01 -17.78 6.02
C GLN A 144 0.34 -17.67 6.73
N PRO A 145 0.38 -17.73 8.08
CA PRO A 145 1.62 -17.73 8.83
C PRO A 145 2.55 -18.86 8.35
N GLY A 146 3.79 -18.52 8.01
CA GLY A 146 4.83 -19.50 7.63
C GLY A 146 5.16 -19.58 6.15
N ARG A 147 4.43 -18.88 5.25
CA ARG A 147 4.90 -18.67 3.88
C ARG A 147 5.98 -17.59 3.90
N GLN A 148 7.23 -17.99 3.70
CA GLN A 148 8.32 -17.03 3.55
C GLN A 148 8.27 -16.51 2.12
N GLN A 149 7.85 -15.26 1.92
CA GLN A 149 8.09 -14.57 0.65
C GLN A 149 9.60 -14.56 0.40
N ASP A 150 9.99 -14.84 -0.84
CA ASP A 150 11.38 -14.69 -1.27
C ASP A 150 11.89 -13.31 -0.84
N PHE A 151 13.11 -13.27 -0.30
CA PHE A 151 13.71 -12.05 0.24
C PHE A 151 13.61 -10.91 -0.78
N LEU A 152 12.76 -9.92 -0.51
CA LEU A 152 12.69 -8.72 -1.32
C LEU A 152 13.95 -7.90 -1.06
N ASP A 153 14.84 -7.83 -2.05
CA ASP A 153 16.02 -6.98 -2.02
C ASP A 153 15.66 -5.50 -1.79
N ASP A 154 16.54 -4.75 -1.12
CA ASP A 154 16.35 -3.31 -0.83
C ASP A 154 16.09 -2.51 -2.12
N SER A 155 16.66 -2.96 -3.25
CA SER A 155 16.45 -2.35 -4.55
C SER A 155 15.00 -2.47 -5.05
N PHE A 156 14.30 -3.56 -4.74
CA PHE A 156 12.89 -3.77 -5.09
C PHE A 156 11.97 -2.88 -4.25
N LEU A 157 12.23 -2.81 -2.95
CA LEU A 157 11.49 -1.95 -2.02
C LEU A 157 11.58 -0.47 -2.46
N MET A 158 12.80 -0.02 -2.81
CA MET A 158 13.03 1.34 -3.30
C MET A 158 12.40 1.61 -4.68
N ARG A 159 12.15 0.58 -5.49
CA ARG A 159 11.46 0.75 -6.77
C ARG A 159 10.01 1.20 -6.55
N PHE A 160 9.29 0.58 -5.62
CA PHE A 160 7.94 1.00 -5.27
C PHE A 160 7.90 2.44 -4.74
N VAL A 161 8.86 2.81 -3.88
CA VAL A 161 9.00 4.21 -3.41
C VAL A 161 9.19 5.17 -4.59
N SER A 162 10.03 4.80 -5.56
CA SER A 162 10.28 5.61 -6.76
C SER A 162 9.04 5.74 -7.63
N ASP A 163 8.24 4.67 -7.77
CA ASP A 163 6.97 4.71 -8.49
C ASP A 163 5.98 5.65 -7.82
N VAL A 164 5.80 5.57 -6.49
CA VAL A 164 4.93 6.49 -5.74
C VAL A 164 5.40 7.95 -5.89
N GLN A 165 6.71 8.22 -5.80
CA GLN A 165 7.25 9.58 -6.01
C GLN A 165 6.97 10.09 -7.42
N ARG A 166 7.07 9.24 -8.43
CA ARG A 166 6.71 9.56 -9.82
C ARG A 166 5.21 9.81 -9.97
N TRP A 167 4.35 9.07 -9.27
CA TRP A 167 2.91 9.32 -9.24
C TRP A 167 2.56 10.68 -8.64
N LEU A 168 3.32 11.14 -7.64
CA LEU A 168 3.14 12.49 -7.10
C LEU A 168 3.56 13.55 -8.12
N GLN A 169 4.65 13.33 -8.86
CA GLN A 169 5.05 14.22 -9.96
C GLN A 169 3.99 14.28 -11.07
N GLN A 170 3.44 13.13 -11.46
CA GLN A 170 2.30 13.04 -12.39
C GLN A 170 1.09 13.81 -11.87
N TRP A 171 0.78 13.69 -10.57
CA TRP A 171 -0.35 14.43 -10.01
C TRP A 171 -0.19 15.95 -10.14
N ALA A 172 1.02 16.47 -9.88
CA ALA A 172 1.31 17.90 -10.02
C ALA A 172 1.33 18.40 -11.48
N SER A 173 1.54 17.52 -12.46
CA SER A 173 1.61 17.88 -13.88
C SER A 173 0.29 17.67 -14.61
N ASP A 174 -0.35 16.53 -14.38
CA ASP A 174 -1.54 16.08 -15.12
C ASP A 174 -2.85 16.26 -14.32
N GLY A 175 -2.76 16.57 -13.02
CA GLY A 175 -3.92 16.69 -12.13
C GLY A 175 -4.52 15.34 -11.68
N HIS A 176 -3.93 14.22 -12.09
CA HIS A 176 -4.32 12.87 -11.70
C HIS A 176 -3.10 11.96 -11.57
N ASN A 177 -3.26 10.80 -10.94
CA ASN A 177 -2.22 9.78 -10.89
C ASN A 177 -2.83 8.37 -10.70
N PRO A 178 -2.02 7.32 -10.56
CA PRO A 178 -2.52 5.95 -10.39
C PRO A 178 -3.39 5.68 -9.15
N PHE A 179 -3.53 6.59 -8.17
CA PHE A 179 -4.45 6.44 -7.03
C PHE A 179 -5.40 7.63 -6.78
N ILE A 180 -5.23 8.74 -7.51
CA ILE A 180 -6.11 9.91 -7.54
C ILE A 180 -6.70 10.05 -8.94
N HIS A 181 -7.96 9.63 -9.12
CA HIS A 181 -8.64 9.66 -10.41
C HIS A 181 -8.98 11.09 -10.85
N HIS A 182 -8.88 11.39 -12.15
CA HIS A 182 -9.09 12.74 -12.70
C HIS A 182 -10.52 13.28 -12.52
N GLN A 183 -11.53 12.40 -12.36
CA GLN A 183 -12.90 12.80 -12.01
C GLN A 183 -13.21 12.82 -10.50
N LEU A 184 -12.32 12.34 -9.63
CA LEU A 184 -12.63 12.13 -8.20
C LEU A 184 -13.01 13.44 -7.49
N TYR A 185 -12.24 14.50 -7.70
CA TYR A 185 -12.42 15.80 -7.05
C TYR A 185 -12.99 16.89 -7.97
N ARG A 186 -13.54 16.50 -9.13
CA ARG A 186 -14.00 17.47 -10.14
C ARG A 186 -15.18 18.31 -9.65
N GLN A 187 -16.08 17.71 -8.88
CA GLN A 187 -17.27 18.40 -8.38
C GLN A 187 -17.00 19.14 -7.05
N ARG A 188 -16.19 18.51 -6.18
CA ARG A 188 -15.82 19.06 -4.88
C ARG A 188 -14.34 18.75 -4.64
N LEU A 189 -13.55 19.80 -4.44
CA LEU A 189 -12.12 19.70 -4.14
C LEU A 189 -11.88 20.09 -2.67
N PRO A 190 -11.74 19.10 -1.75
CA PRO A 190 -11.56 19.38 -0.33
C PRO A 190 -10.29 20.19 -0.05
N ARG A 191 -10.33 21.02 1.00
CA ARG A 191 -9.21 21.90 1.37
C ARG A 191 -7.92 21.13 1.63
N SER A 192 -8.01 19.94 2.26
CA SER A 192 -6.86 19.08 2.51
C SER A 192 -6.11 18.68 1.23
N ILE A 193 -6.85 18.45 0.14
CA ILE A 193 -6.28 18.13 -1.18
C ILE A 193 -5.68 19.38 -1.84
N GLN A 194 -6.33 20.55 -1.73
CA GLN A 194 -5.78 21.82 -2.22
C GLN A 194 -4.43 22.14 -1.56
N ASP A 195 -4.39 22.03 -0.23
CA ASP A 195 -3.18 22.29 0.57
C ASP A 195 -2.09 21.26 0.23
N ALA A 196 -2.43 19.98 0.09
CA ALA A 196 -1.46 18.94 -0.28
C ALA A 196 -0.90 19.14 -1.70
N TYR A 197 -1.75 19.49 -2.66
CA TYR A 197 -1.34 19.76 -4.04
C TYR A 197 -0.37 20.95 -4.12
N THR A 198 -0.71 22.05 -3.44
CA THR A 198 0.12 23.27 -3.44
C THR A 198 1.44 23.04 -2.72
N ALA A 199 1.44 22.34 -1.58
CA ALA A 199 2.66 21.97 -0.87
C ALA A 199 3.56 21.03 -1.68
N LEU A 200 2.98 20.03 -2.37
CA LEU A 200 3.71 19.14 -3.27
C LEU A 200 4.33 19.92 -4.43
N THR A 201 3.60 20.85 -5.04
CA THR A 201 4.12 21.67 -6.14
C THR A 201 5.29 22.54 -5.67
N ALA A 202 5.17 23.17 -4.49
CA ALA A 202 6.27 23.91 -3.87
C ALA A 202 7.47 23.00 -3.57
N TYR A 203 7.22 21.77 -3.13
CA TYR A 203 8.25 20.76 -2.89
C TYR A 203 8.98 20.35 -4.16
N LEU A 204 8.26 20.13 -5.27
CA LEU A 204 8.87 19.79 -6.55
C LEU A 204 9.68 20.95 -7.15
N ALA A 205 9.31 22.20 -6.83
CA ALA A 205 10.06 23.41 -7.20
C ALA A 205 11.18 23.79 -6.19
N LYS A 206 11.42 22.96 -5.17
CA LYS A 206 12.41 23.19 -4.13
C LYS A 206 13.83 23.26 -4.71
N ASN A 207 14.62 24.17 -4.19
CA ASN A 207 16.05 24.33 -4.45
C ASN A 207 16.78 24.68 -3.14
N PRO A 208 18.13 24.69 -3.10
CA PRO A 208 18.87 24.91 -1.85
C PRO A 208 18.56 26.25 -1.15
N LYS A 209 18.04 27.26 -1.85
CA LYS A 209 17.74 28.57 -1.28
C LYS A 209 16.37 28.65 -0.61
N ASN A 210 15.40 27.85 -1.05
CA ASN A 210 14.03 27.86 -0.53
C ASN A 210 13.67 26.59 0.25
N GLU A 211 14.60 25.66 0.42
CA GLU A 211 14.38 24.37 1.08
C GLU A 211 13.77 24.48 2.48
N ASP A 212 14.36 25.29 3.37
CA ASP A 212 13.85 25.46 4.74
C ASP A 212 12.42 26.04 4.76
N LEU A 213 12.14 26.99 3.85
CA LEU A 213 10.81 27.57 3.71
C LEU A 213 9.80 26.51 3.25
N THR A 214 10.14 25.71 2.24
CA THR A 214 9.30 24.62 1.73
C THR A 214 9.01 23.60 2.83
N PHE A 215 10.03 23.19 3.59
CA PHE A 215 9.86 22.25 4.69
C PHE A 215 8.95 22.78 5.79
N ARG A 216 9.10 24.05 6.16
CA ARG A 216 8.23 24.71 7.14
C ARG A 216 6.77 24.75 6.66
N ILE A 217 6.54 25.07 5.38
CA ILE A 217 5.19 25.04 4.80
C ILE A 217 4.59 23.64 4.93
N ILE A 218 5.33 22.59 4.59
CA ILE A 218 4.86 21.20 4.70
C ILE A 218 4.53 20.84 6.16
N GLU A 219 5.42 21.16 7.09
CA GLU A 219 5.21 20.91 8.52
C GLU A 219 3.95 21.63 9.04
N ASP A 220 3.78 22.90 8.69
CA ASP A 220 2.61 23.70 9.09
C ASP A 220 1.32 23.15 8.48
N ARG A 221 1.33 22.72 7.21
CA ARG A 221 0.16 22.10 6.58
C ARG A 221 -0.22 20.77 7.23
N VAL A 222 0.76 19.94 7.59
CA VAL A 222 0.51 18.68 8.33
C VAL A 222 -0.06 18.97 9.71
N ALA A 223 0.52 19.92 10.44
CA ALA A 223 0.03 20.31 11.76
C ALA A 223 -1.41 20.80 11.69
N GLN A 224 -1.73 21.65 10.71
CA GLN A 224 -3.09 22.14 10.51
C GLN A 224 -4.07 20.99 10.16
N LEU A 225 -3.71 20.08 9.25
CA LEU A 225 -4.55 18.93 8.90
C LEU A 225 -4.89 18.07 10.12
N LEU A 226 -3.91 17.81 10.99
CA LEU A 226 -4.09 17.01 12.19
C LEU A 226 -4.87 17.74 13.30
N GLN A 227 -4.81 19.07 13.35
CA GLN A 227 -5.62 19.91 14.24
C GLN A 227 -7.08 19.96 13.79
N ASP A 228 -7.31 20.23 12.50
CA ASP A 228 -8.66 20.35 11.92
C ASP A 228 -9.41 19.01 11.96
N GLN A 229 -8.69 17.90 11.89
CA GLN A 229 -9.27 16.56 11.83
C GLN A 229 -8.56 15.64 12.82
N PRO A 230 -8.93 15.69 14.12
CA PRO A 230 -8.19 15.00 15.14
C PRO A 230 -8.18 13.48 14.89
N PRO A 231 -7.10 12.77 15.24
CA PRO A 231 -6.96 11.35 14.93
C PRO A 231 -8.05 10.44 15.56
N ASN A 232 -8.70 10.90 16.62
CA ASN A 232 -9.80 10.21 17.31
C ASN A 232 -11.19 10.66 16.84
N SER A 233 -11.29 11.49 15.81
CA SER A 233 -12.60 11.91 15.26
C SER A 233 -13.43 10.69 14.89
N LEU A 234 -14.67 10.64 15.40
CA LEU A 234 -15.59 9.52 15.16
C LEU A 234 -15.79 9.34 13.64
N PRO A 235 -15.72 8.10 13.12
CA PRO A 235 -15.88 7.82 11.69
C PRO A 235 -17.16 8.40 11.09
N SER A 236 -18.19 8.62 11.91
CA SER A 236 -19.54 9.05 11.53
C SER A 236 -19.62 10.48 10.97
N SER A 237 -18.69 11.39 11.32
CA SER A 237 -18.82 12.82 10.98
C SER A 237 -18.35 13.20 9.57
N LEU A 238 -17.46 12.41 8.96
CA LEU A 238 -16.85 12.71 7.66
C LEU A 238 -17.50 11.90 6.55
N ASP A 239 -17.94 12.56 5.48
CA ASP A 239 -18.31 11.86 4.24
C ASP A 239 -17.12 11.07 3.66
N ILE A 240 -17.40 10.01 2.89
CA ILE A 240 -16.36 9.11 2.37
C ILE A 240 -15.32 9.85 1.51
N LEU A 241 -15.76 10.86 0.74
CA LEU A 241 -14.86 11.66 -0.08
C LEU A 241 -13.93 12.55 0.76
N GLU A 242 -14.43 13.13 1.86
CA GLU A 242 -13.63 13.92 2.80
C GLU A 242 -12.64 13.05 3.57
N HIS A 243 -13.08 11.84 3.96
CA HIS A 243 -12.20 10.86 4.59
C HIS A 243 -11.10 10.37 3.63
N LEU A 244 -11.46 10.05 2.38
CA LEU A 244 -10.48 9.71 1.35
C LEU A 244 -9.49 10.87 1.13
N ALA A 245 -10.00 12.11 1.05
CA ALA A 245 -9.19 13.31 0.86
C ALA A 245 -8.15 13.52 1.97
N ARG A 246 -8.52 13.38 3.24
CA ARG A 246 -7.55 13.52 4.34
C ARG A 246 -6.48 12.42 4.34
N VAL A 247 -6.86 11.19 3.96
CA VAL A 247 -5.90 10.06 3.86
C VAL A 247 -4.92 10.31 2.72
N GLN A 248 -5.41 10.69 1.55
CA GLN A 248 -4.56 11.02 0.39
C GLN A 248 -3.65 12.21 0.68
N ALA A 249 -4.16 13.28 1.30
CA ALA A 249 -3.36 14.42 1.70
C ALA A 249 -2.24 14.04 2.68
N LEU A 250 -2.56 13.26 3.73
CA LEU A 250 -1.56 12.80 4.69
C LEU A 250 -0.54 11.86 4.04
N LEU A 251 -0.97 10.97 3.13
CA LEU A 251 -0.06 10.11 2.35
C LEU A 251 0.96 10.95 1.56
N VAL A 252 0.51 12.00 0.86
CA VAL A 252 1.41 12.90 0.10
C VAL A 252 2.48 13.51 1.03
N TYR A 253 2.07 14.05 2.17
CA TYR A 253 3.02 14.62 3.13
C TYR A 253 3.99 13.57 3.70
N GLN A 254 3.52 12.35 3.95
CA GLN A 254 4.37 11.28 4.48
C GLN A 254 5.38 10.79 3.44
N VAL A 255 5.00 10.67 2.17
CA VAL A 255 5.95 10.34 1.08
C VAL A 255 7.06 11.39 1.02
N ILE A 256 6.70 12.67 1.09
CA ILE A 256 7.71 13.75 1.11
C ILE A 256 8.63 13.58 2.33
N ARG A 257 8.06 13.53 3.54
CA ARG A 257 8.85 13.61 4.78
C ARG A 257 9.67 12.35 5.10
N LEU A 258 9.19 11.17 4.75
CA LEU A 258 9.92 9.91 4.98
C LEU A 258 11.14 9.79 4.05
N PHE A 259 10.98 10.21 2.80
CA PHE A 259 11.95 9.90 1.74
C PHE A 259 12.79 11.09 1.28
N ASP A 260 12.48 12.33 1.66
CA ASP A 260 13.26 13.53 1.28
C ASP A 260 14.72 13.51 1.80
N GLY A 261 15.01 12.74 2.84
CA GLY A 261 16.36 12.63 3.41
C GLY A 261 16.64 13.57 4.58
N ASN A 262 15.80 14.59 4.79
CA ASN A 262 15.86 15.40 6.00
C ASN A 262 15.52 14.56 7.25
N ILE A 263 16.45 14.51 8.20
CA ILE A 263 16.35 13.69 9.42
C ILE A 263 15.16 14.13 10.29
N ARG A 264 14.93 15.45 10.43
CA ARG A 264 13.83 15.99 11.24
C ARG A 264 12.47 15.62 10.65
N LEU A 265 12.31 15.85 9.34
CA LEU A 265 11.07 15.50 8.65
C LEU A 265 10.76 14.02 8.77
N ARG A 266 11.77 13.15 8.60
CA ARG A 266 11.61 11.71 8.76
C ARG A 266 11.17 11.34 10.17
N ALA A 267 11.84 11.85 11.21
CA ALA A 267 11.49 11.54 12.59
C ALA A 267 10.05 11.94 12.93
N GLN A 268 9.60 13.11 12.47
CA GLN A 268 8.21 13.52 12.67
C GLN A 268 7.23 12.70 11.81
N ALA A 269 7.61 12.28 10.60
CA ALA A 269 6.75 11.43 9.77
C ALA A 269 6.53 10.06 10.41
N GLU A 270 7.57 9.48 11.00
CA GLU A 270 7.48 8.24 11.76
C GLU A 270 6.49 8.34 12.93
N GLN A 271 6.47 9.47 13.65
CA GLN A 271 5.48 9.73 14.70
C GLN A 271 4.04 9.78 14.18
N HIS A 272 3.84 10.16 12.92
CA HIS A 272 2.52 10.26 12.30
C HIS A 272 2.11 9.01 11.50
N SER A 273 3.00 8.02 11.29
CA SER A 273 2.68 6.77 10.62
C SER A 273 1.49 6.01 11.24
N PRO A 274 1.36 5.92 12.58
CA PRO A 274 0.19 5.30 13.21
C PRO A 274 -1.13 6.03 12.89
N VAL A 275 -1.09 7.35 12.73
CA VAL A 275 -2.28 8.15 12.36
C VAL A 275 -2.73 7.80 10.95
N LEU A 276 -1.80 7.76 9.99
CA LEU A 276 -2.10 7.38 8.61
C LEU A 276 -2.65 5.94 8.53
N SER A 277 -2.01 4.99 9.22
CA SER A 277 -2.46 3.59 9.27
C SER A 277 -3.88 3.46 9.85
N ARG A 278 -4.20 4.24 10.88
CA ARG A 278 -5.55 4.27 11.45
C ARG A 278 -6.57 4.90 10.50
N TRP A 279 -6.30 6.07 9.93
CA TRP A 279 -7.24 6.72 9.03
C TRP A 279 -7.56 5.87 7.81
N VAL A 280 -6.57 5.19 7.24
CA VAL A 280 -6.82 4.31 6.10
C VAL A 280 -7.64 3.07 6.49
N GLY A 281 -7.47 2.54 7.71
CA GLY A 281 -8.30 1.47 8.26
C GLY A 281 -9.75 1.90 8.47
N GLN A 282 -9.98 3.05 9.11
CA GLN A 282 -11.31 3.61 9.32
C GLN A 282 -12.01 3.96 7.99
N LEU A 283 -11.25 4.44 7.00
CA LEU A 283 -11.76 4.68 5.65
C LEU A 283 -12.23 3.37 5.02
N TRP A 284 -11.45 2.31 5.13
CA TRP A 284 -11.79 0.99 4.62
C TRP A 284 -13.06 0.44 5.27
N GLU A 285 -13.12 0.42 6.60
CA GLU A 285 -14.28 -0.03 7.37
C GLU A 285 -15.55 0.72 6.98
N ARG A 286 -15.46 2.04 6.81
CA ARG A 286 -16.59 2.86 6.38
C ARG A 286 -17.00 2.58 4.93
N ALA A 287 -16.05 2.36 4.03
CA ALA A 287 -16.32 2.05 2.64
C ALA A 287 -16.96 0.65 2.48
N ALA A 288 -16.50 -0.32 3.28
CA ALA A 288 -17.01 -1.69 3.30
C ALA A 288 -18.35 -1.83 4.02
N GLY A 289 -18.54 -1.12 5.14
CA GLY A 289 -19.75 -1.18 5.98
C GLY A 289 -20.87 -0.22 5.55
N GLY A 290 -20.60 0.71 4.64
CA GLY A 290 -21.62 1.60 4.11
C GLY A 290 -22.64 0.82 3.29
N ASN A 291 -23.93 0.93 3.63
CA ASN A 291 -25.03 0.55 2.75
C ASN A 291 -24.77 1.09 1.34
N ARG A 292 -24.29 0.22 0.45
CA ARG A 292 -24.18 0.34 -1.02
C ARG A 292 -24.45 1.75 -1.52
N VAL A 293 -23.44 2.62 -1.47
CA VAL A 293 -23.37 3.98 -2.03
C VAL A 293 -24.72 4.54 -2.51
N GLN A 294 -25.66 4.73 -1.59
CA GLN A 294 -26.73 5.71 -1.75
C GLN A 294 -26.16 7.01 -1.22
N GLY A 295 -25.24 7.58 -2.00
CA GLY A 295 -24.89 8.97 -1.82
C GLY A 295 -26.18 9.78 -1.93
N MET A 296 -26.54 10.45 -0.84
CA MET A 296 -27.53 11.52 -0.83
C MET A 296 -27.22 12.52 -1.94
N SER A 297 -27.84 12.31 -3.10
CA SER A 297 -28.06 13.36 -4.09
C SER A 297 -29.40 13.98 -3.76
N THR A 298 -29.35 15.23 -3.29
CA THR A 298 -30.48 16.16 -3.30
C THR A 298 -30.80 16.66 -4.71
N THR A 299 -30.07 16.18 -5.72
CA THR A 299 -30.36 16.37 -7.14
C THR A 299 -31.35 15.30 -7.64
N PRO A 300 -32.20 15.63 -8.64
CA PRO A 300 -33.11 14.64 -9.23
C PRO A 300 -32.32 13.37 -9.64
N PRO A 301 -32.95 12.18 -9.58
CA PRO A 301 -32.28 10.93 -9.90
C PRO A 301 -31.57 11.08 -11.25
N GLU A 302 -30.24 10.92 -11.25
CA GLU A 302 -29.50 10.79 -12.49
C GLU A 302 -30.04 9.55 -13.20
N ASN A 303 -30.83 9.80 -14.25
CA ASN A 303 -31.50 8.74 -15.02
C ASN A 303 -30.49 7.81 -15.74
N ASP A 304 -29.20 8.16 -15.76
CA ASP A 304 -28.14 7.36 -16.35
C ASP A 304 -27.51 6.41 -15.30
N ALA A 305 -27.93 5.14 -15.34
CA ALA A 305 -27.39 4.07 -14.49
C ALA A 305 -25.88 3.87 -14.66
N VAL A 306 -25.35 3.97 -15.89
CA VAL A 306 -23.94 3.75 -16.17
C VAL A 306 -23.09 4.85 -15.55
N LEU A 307 -23.56 6.10 -15.61
CA LEU A 307 -22.89 7.23 -14.96
C LEU A 307 -22.84 7.07 -13.44
N ARG A 308 -23.94 6.61 -12.81
CA ARG A 308 -23.98 6.33 -11.38
C ARG A 308 -22.97 5.23 -11.00
N SER A 309 -23.00 4.09 -11.70
CA SER A 309 -22.07 2.99 -11.44
C SER A 309 -20.61 3.39 -11.64
N TRP A 310 -20.31 4.19 -12.66
CA TRP A 310 -18.95 4.70 -12.90
C TRP A 310 -18.45 5.60 -11.76
N ARG A 311 -19.29 6.52 -11.25
CA ARG A 311 -18.91 7.39 -10.11
C ARG A 311 -18.72 6.62 -8.82
N THR A 312 -19.59 5.65 -8.57
CA THR A 312 -19.45 4.73 -7.44
C THR A 312 -18.15 3.93 -7.56
N TRP A 313 -17.87 3.37 -8.74
CA TRP A 313 -16.64 2.65 -9.02
C TRP A 313 -15.40 3.53 -8.81
N ILE A 314 -15.37 4.77 -9.33
CA ILE A 314 -14.25 5.71 -9.12
C ILE A 314 -13.96 5.87 -7.62
N THR A 315 -15.01 6.07 -6.82
CA THR A 315 -14.86 6.29 -5.38
C THR A 315 -14.34 5.02 -4.69
N SER A 316 -14.95 3.86 -4.96
CA SER A 316 -14.53 2.57 -4.40
C SER A 316 -13.11 2.22 -4.80
N GLU A 317 -12.77 2.29 -6.08
CA GLU A 317 -11.44 1.99 -6.61
C GLU A 317 -10.38 2.97 -6.10
N SER A 318 -10.72 4.25 -5.90
CA SER A 318 -9.82 5.24 -5.27
C SER A 318 -9.53 4.87 -3.81
N VAL A 319 -10.51 4.37 -3.06
CA VAL A 319 -10.30 3.83 -1.71
C VAL A 319 -9.33 2.63 -1.75
N ARG A 320 -9.57 1.66 -2.65
CA ARG A 320 -8.73 0.46 -2.79
C ARG A 320 -7.28 0.80 -3.13
N ARG A 321 -7.07 1.65 -4.14
CA ARG A 321 -5.74 2.08 -4.60
C ARG A 321 -5.01 2.92 -3.55
N THR A 322 -5.73 3.79 -2.85
CA THR A 322 -5.16 4.55 -1.72
C THR A 322 -4.76 3.64 -0.57
N TRP A 323 -5.61 2.68 -0.21
CA TRP A 323 -5.33 1.71 0.85
C TRP A 323 -4.08 0.89 0.54
N LEU A 324 -4.01 0.30 -0.67
CA LEU A 324 -2.84 -0.47 -1.11
C LEU A 324 -1.59 0.40 -1.07
N THR A 325 -1.65 1.63 -1.61
CA THR A 325 -0.50 2.53 -1.63
C THR A 325 -0.01 2.84 -0.23
N VAL A 326 -0.91 3.19 0.71
CA VAL A 326 -0.55 3.48 2.10
C VAL A 326 0.08 2.25 2.77
N LYS A 327 -0.59 1.10 2.70
CA LYS A 327 -0.18 -0.10 3.42
C LYS A 327 1.14 -0.66 2.88
N ILE A 328 1.29 -0.74 1.55
CA ILE A 328 2.54 -1.17 0.93
C ILE A 328 3.67 -0.18 1.27
N LEU A 329 3.44 1.13 1.19
CA LEU A 329 4.48 2.12 1.48
C LEU A 329 4.96 2.06 2.94
N LEU A 330 4.04 1.88 3.90
CA LEU A 330 4.39 1.71 5.30
C LEU A 330 5.16 0.40 5.53
N SER A 331 4.72 -0.73 4.97
CA SER A 331 5.44 -2.00 5.04
C SER A 331 6.83 -1.93 4.40
N VAL A 332 6.96 -1.26 3.26
CA VAL A 332 8.24 -1.00 2.60
C VAL A 332 9.17 -0.19 3.50
N TYR A 333 8.65 0.88 4.11
CA TYR A 333 9.43 1.73 5.01
C TYR A 333 9.90 0.96 6.25
N ASP A 334 9.00 0.21 6.89
CA ASP A 334 9.32 -0.60 8.08
C ASP A 334 10.32 -1.70 7.74
N THR A 335 10.17 -2.36 6.58
CA THR A 335 11.15 -3.35 6.11
C THR A 335 12.52 -2.72 5.89
N LEU A 336 12.60 -1.54 5.26
CA LEU A 336 13.88 -0.83 5.07
C LEU A 336 14.50 -0.38 6.41
N LYS A 337 13.68 -0.01 7.39
CA LYS A 337 14.13 0.50 8.70
C LYS A 337 14.52 -0.61 9.68
N LEU A 338 13.67 -1.64 9.79
CA LEU A 338 13.71 -2.69 10.81
C LEU A 338 14.21 -4.04 10.27
N GLY A 339 14.27 -4.20 8.94
CA GLY A 339 14.60 -5.46 8.28
C GLY A 339 13.41 -6.40 8.09
N TRP A 340 12.22 -6.01 8.57
CA TRP A 340 10.97 -6.76 8.43
C TRP A 340 9.76 -5.84 8.60
N SER A 341 8.59 -6.29 8.15
CA SER A 341 7.30 -5.66 8.44
C SER A 341 6.22 -6.73 8.57
N GLU A 342 5.13 -6.42 9.26
CA GLU A 342 3.92 -7.26 9.19
C GLU A 342 3.35 -7.25 7.76
N CYS A 343 2.72 -8.36 7.38
CA CYS A 343 2.03 -8.46 6.10
C CYS A 343 0.88 -7.45 6.09
N PRO A 344 0.86 -6.48 5.15
CA PRO A 344 -0.17 -5.44 5.13
C PRO A 344 -1.57 -6.00 4.81
N GLY A 345 -1.65 -7.21 4.26
CA GLY A 345 -2.84 -7.77 3.64
C GLY A 345 -3.01 -7.35 2.18
N GLY A 346 -3.87 -8.05 1.48
CA GLY A 346 -4.24 -7.81 0.09
C GLY A 346 -5.74 -7.59 -0.07
N LEU A 347 -6.10 -6.90 -1.15
CA LEU A 347 -7.47 -6.60 -1.51
C LEU A 347 -7.66 -6.68 -3.02
N PHE A 348 -8.92 -6.73 -3.46
CA PHE A 348 -9.24 -6.68 -4.88
C PHE A 348 -8.99 -5.30 -5.46
N PHE A 349 -8.47 -5.18 -6.68
CA PHE A 349 -8.41 -3.90 -7.38
C PHE A 349 -8.51 -4.11 -8.89
N THR A 350 -8.83 -3.03 -9.60
CA THR A 350 -8.98 -3.07 -11.06
C THR A 350 -7.61 -2.88 -11.70
N ALA A 351 -7.06 -3.95 -12.29
CA ALA A 351 -5.72 -3.95 -12.87
C ALA A 351 -5.68 -3.56 -14.35
N ARG A 352 -6.81 -3.62 -15.09
CA ARG A 352 -6.80 -3.41 -16.53
C ARG A 352 -6.46 -1.97 -16.93
N GLU A 353 -5.55 -1.83 -17.88
CA GLU A 353 -5.18 -0.58 -18.53
C GLU A 353 -6.39 0.05 -19.25
N GLY A 354 -6.49 1.37 -19.23
CA GLY A 354 -7.61 2.10 -19.85
C GLY A 354 -8.87 2.27 -18.98
N ILE A 355 -9.14 1.38 -18.01
CA ILE A 355 -10.34 1.52 -17.15
C ILE A 355 -10.18 2.68 -16.17
N TRP A 356 -9.01 2.79 -15.51
CA TRP A 356 -8.68 3.89 -14.60
C TRP A 356 -8.52 5.25 -15.30
N SER A 357 -8.09 5.26 -16.56
CA SER A 357 -7.89 6.49 -17.32
C SER A 357 -9.13 6.90 -18.14
N ALA A 358 -10.21 6.12 -18.08
CA ALA A 358 -11.43 6.40 -18.83
C ALA A 358 -11.95 7.82 -18.56
N SER A 359 -12.21 8.58 -19.62
CA SER A 359 -12.62 9.98 -19.51
C SER A 359 -14.12 10.18 -19.35
N THR A 360 -14.92 9.14 -19.64
CA THR A 360 -16.38 9.16 -19.63
C THR A 360 -16.96 7.82 -19.15
N ALA A 361 -18.19 7.84 -18.65
CA ALA A 361 -18.92 6.64 -18.25
C ALA A 361 -19.06 5.64 -19.41
N TYR A 362 -19.27 6.15 -20.64
CA TYR A 362 -19.32 5.32 -21.83
C TYR A 362 -17.99 4.61 -22.09
N ALA A 363 -16.87 5.34 -22.09
CA ALA A 363 -15.54 4.76 -22.31
C ALA A 363 -15.19 3.70 -21.25
N TRP A 364 -15.54 3.98 -19.98
CA TRP A 364 -15.40 3.02 -18.89
C TRP A 364 -16.23 1.76 -19.12
N SER A 365 -17.52 1.91 -19.41
CA SER A 365 -18.42 0.77 -19.63
C SER A 365 -17.98 -0.09 -20.83
N LYS A 366 -17.51 0.56 -21.90
CA LYS A 366 -16.98 -0.12 -23.09
C LYS A 366 -15.73 -0.91 -22.75
N ALA A 367 -14.78 -0.32 -22.01
CA ALA A 367 -13.56 -1.01 -21.59
C ALA A 367 -13.87 -2.22 -20.68
N CYS A 368 -14.87 -2.10 -19.80
CA CYS A 368 -15.34 -3.22 -18.98
C CYS A 368 -15.94 -4.36 -19.83
N ARG A 369 -16.72 -4.06 -20.87
CA ARG A 369 -17.34 -5.09 -21.74
C ARG A 369 -16.33 -5.75 -22.69
N ASP A 370 -15.43 -4.97 -23.29
CA ASP A 370 -14.54 -5.46 -24.33
C ASP A 370 -13.42 -6.37 -23.78
N GLY A 371 -12.90 -6.07 -22.57
CA GLY A 371 -11.77 -6.79 -21.99
C GLY A 371 -12.01 -7.35 -20.58
N GLY A 372 -13.13 -7.03 -19.94
CA GLY A 372 -13.33 -7.32 -18.51
C GLY A 372 -12.46 -6.44 -17.61
N PRO A 373 -12.76 -6.32 -16.30
CA PRO A 373 -12.06 -5.36 -15.44
C PRO A 373 -10.63 -5.75 -15.04
N LEU A 374 -10.24 -7.02 -15.22
CA LEU A 374 -9.11 -7.61 -14.48
C LEU A 374 -9.19 -7.20 -12.99
N PHE A 375 -10.33 -7.53 -12.37
CA PHE A 375 -10.56 -7.26 -10.96
C PHE A 375 -10.00 -8.40 -10.13
N LEU A 376 -8.83 -8.19 -9.53
CA LEU A 376 -7.99 -9.27 -9.00
C LEU A 376 -7.54 -8.95 -7.58
N GLN A 377 -7.38 -9.99 -6.78
CA GLN A 377 -6.89 -9.92 -5.41
C GLN A 377 -5.36 -9.76 -5.44
N SER A 378 -4.83 -8.72 -4.77
CA SER A 378 -3.44 -8.27 -4.93
C SER A 378 -2.38 -9.27 -4.47
N MET A 379 -2.72 -10.25 -3.65
CA MET A 379 -1.82 -11.33 -3.17
C MET A 379 -1.93 -12.61 -4.01
N ARG A 380 -2.91 -12.72 -4.91
CA ARG A 380 -3.20 -13.87 -5.78
C ARG A 380 -3.12 -13.45 -7.25
N LEU A 381 -2.04 -12.76 -7.62
CA LEU A 381 -1.79 -12.33 -9.02
C LEU A 381 -0.82 -13.25 -9.76
N ASP A 382 -0.42 -14.38 -9.17
CA ASP A 382 0.48 -15.35 -9.75
C ASP A 382 -0.05 -15.94 -11.06
N GLY A 383 -1.35 -16.23 -11.14
CA GLY A 383 -1.98 -16.72 -12.37
C GLY A 383 -1.94 -15.69 -13.51
N LEU A 384 -1.87 -14.38 -13.21
CA LEU A 384 -1.92 -13.32 -14.21
C LEU A 384 -0.77 -13.36 -15.21
N PHE A 385 0.41 -13.83 -14.78
CA PHE A 385 1.58 -13.99 -15.66
C PHE A 385 1.35 -14.97 -16.81
N GLY A 386 0.42 -15.92 -16.65
CA GLY A 386 0.11 -16.95 -17.65
C GLY A 386 -0.94 -16.56 -18.69
N TYR A 387 -1.84 -15.61 -18.37
CA TYR A 387 -2.97 -15.29 -19.26
C TYR A 387 -3.10 -13.82 -19.68
N ALA A 388 -2.60 -12.85 -18.90
CA ALA A 388 -2.69 -11.44 -19.27
C ALA A 388 -1.42 -10.97 -19.98
N LYS A 389 -1.57 -10.10 -20.98
CA LYS A 389 -0.42 -9.44 -21.62
C LYS A 389 0.04 -8.25 -20.77
N PRO A 390 1.34 -7.93 -20.76
CA PRO A 390 1.88 -6.75 -20.06
C PRO A 390 1.20 -5.43 -20.45
N SER A 391 0.77 -5.30 -21.70
CA SER A 391 0.05 -4.12 -22.21
C SER A 391 -1.38 -3.99 -21.68
N GLU A 392 -1.96 -5.06 -21.16
CA GLU A 392 -3.33 -5.06 -20.61
C GLU A 392 -3.37 -4.65 -19.15
N VAL A 393 -2.24 -4.70 -18.44
CA VAL A 393 -2.18 -4.32 -17.02
C VAL A 393 -1.69 -2.90 -16.90
N GLY A 394 -2.43 -2.09 -16.16
CA GLY A 394 -2.09 -0.69 -15.97
C GLY A 394 -0.88 -0.47 -15.08
N GLU A 395 -0.42 0.77 -15.06
CA GLU A 395 0.77 1.17 -14.32
C GLU A 395 0.72 0.83 -12.82
N PHE A 396 -0.44 1.07 -12.19
CA PHE A 396 -0.69 0.70 -10.79
C PHE A 396 -0.55 -0.81 -10.56
N GLY A 397 -1.16 -1.62 -11.44
CA GLY A 397 -1.11 -3.07 -11.35
C GLY A 397 0.30 -3.61 -11.50
N ARG A 398 1.12 -3.04 -12.40
CA ARG A 398 2.54 -3.41 -12.54
C ARG A 398 3.36 -3.09 -11.29
N ALA A 399 3.09 -1.97 -10.62
CA ALA A 399 3.76 -1.64 -9.35
C ALA A 399 3.38 -2.62 -8.23
N VAL A 400 2.09 -2.98 -8.11
CA VAL A 400 1.61 -3.99 -7.15
C VAL A 400 2.19 -5.37 -7.46
N LEU A 401 2.24 -5.79 -8.72
CA LEU A 401 2.88 -7.04 -9.13
C LEU A 401 4.38 -7.07 -8.76
N SER A 402 5.08 -5.96 -8.99
CA SER A 402 6.52 -5.87 -8.73
C SER A 402 6.85 -6.02 -7.26
N ILE A 403 6.03 -5.45 -6.37
CA ILE A 403 6.25 -5.55 -4.92
C ILE A 403 5.80 -6.90 -4.36
N CYS A 404 4.80 -7.56 -4.94
CA CYS A 404 4.30 -8.85 -4.49
C CYS A 404 5.12 -10.05 -5.01
N PHE A 405 5.65 -9.98 -6.24
CA PHE A 405 6.29 -11.12 -6.92
C PHE A 405 7.74 -10.87 -7.35
N GLY A 406 8.27 -9.67 -7.08
CA GLY A 406 9.63 -9.26 -7.45
C GLY A 406 9.73 -8.71 -8.88
N SER A 407 10.62 -7.74 -9.08
CA SER A 407 10.74 -7.05 -10.36
C SER A 407 11.33 -7.92 -11.47
N GLU A 408 12.18 -8.92 -11.17
CA GLU A 408 12.75 -9.79 -12.21
C GLU A 408 11.65 -10.61 -12.92
N LYS A 409 10.70 -11.15 -12.15
CA LYS A 409 9.57 -11.88 -12.72
C LYS A 409 8.69 -10.96 -13.58
N VAL A 410 8.43 -9.75 -13.09
CA VAL A 410 7.65 -8.74 -13.83
C VAL A 410 8.41 -8.26 -15.07
N ASP A 411 9.71 -8.01 -14.98
CA ASP A 411 10.56 -7.58 -16.10
C ASP A 411 10.61 -8.68 -17.16
N ARG A 412 10.76 -9.95 -16.77
CA ARG A 412 10.69 -11.07 -17.68
C ARG A 412 9.35 -11.11 -18.40
N TRP A 413 8.25 -11.06 -17.66
CA TRP A 413 6.91 -11.04 -18.23
C TRP A 413 6.67 -9.84 -19.17
N VAL A 414 7.17 -8.65 -18.81
CA VAL A 414 7.07 -7.44 -19.65
C VAL A 414 7.85 -7.59 -20.96
N ASN A 415 9.04 -8.22 -20.93
CA ASN A 415 9.91 -8.33 -22.10
C ASN A 415 9.61 -9.56 -22.97
N GLU A 416 9.18 -10.66 -22.37
CA GLU A 416 9.00 -11.97 -23.03
C GLU A 416 7.52 -12.30 -23.31
N GLY A 417 6.58 -11.58 -22.68
CA GLY A 417 5.14 -11.82 -22.80
C GLY A 417 4.61 -12.82 -21.76
N ALA A 418 3.38 -13.30 -21.96
CA ALA A 418 2.77 -14.28 -21.06
C ALA A 418 3.59 -15.58 -21.04
N GLU A 419 3.86 -16.13 -19.85
CA GLU A 419 4.61 -17.37 -19.72
C GLU A 419 3.75 -18.53 -20.27
N THR A 420 4.01 -18.97 -21.50
CA THR A 420 3.43 -20.19 -22.07
C THR A 420 4.10 -21.44 -21.50
N SER A 421 4.10 -21.57 -20.17
CA SER A 421 4.46 -22.83 -19.52
C SER A 421 3.21 -23.70 -19.41
N PRO A 422 3.27 -25.03 -19.69
CA PRO A 422 2.15 -25.94 -19.46
C PRO A 422 1.59 -25.88 -18.02
N ALA A 423 2.43 -25.53 -17.03
CA ALA A 423 2.03 -25.29 -15.65
C ALA A 423 1.28 -23.96 -15.46
N GLY A 424 1.73 -22.89 -16.15
CA GLY A 424 1.06 -21.59 -16.14
C GLY A 424 -0.32 -21.60 -16.79
N VAL A 425 -0.55 -22.49 -17.75
CA VAL A 425 -1.88 -22.72 -18.35
C VAL A 425 -2.80 -23.43 -17.35
N LEU A 426 -2.30 -24.39 -16.56
CA LEU A 426 -3.09 -25.06 -15.52
C LEU A 426 -3.43 -24.12 -14.35
N ASP A 427 -2.48 -23.27 -13.91
CA ASP A 427 -2.74 -22.25 -12.90
C ASP A 427 -3.68 -21.16 -13.43
N ALA A 428 -3.57 -20.77 -14.71
CA ALA A 428 -4.51 -19.86 -15.36
C ALA A 428 -5.92 -20.48 -15.49
N LEU A 429 -6.04 -21.77 -15.78
CA LEU A 429 -7.32 -22.49 -15.80
C LEU A 429 -7.90 -22.65 -14.40
N ALA A 430 -7.10 -22.85 -13.36
CA ALA A 430 -7.57 -22.83 -11.96
C ALA A 430 -7.99 -21.41 -11.51
N PHE A 431 -7.32 -20.38 -12.03
CA PHE A 431 -7.67 -18.98 -11.77
C PHE A 431 -8.95 -18.53 -12.50
N LEU A 432 -9.19 -19.04 -13.72
CA LEU A 432 -10.34 -18.70 -14.56
C LEU A 432 -11.52 -19.67 -14.42
N GLY A 433 -11.29 -20.88 -13.89
CA GLY A 433 -12.21 -22.02 -13.93
C GLY A 433 -12.38 -22.69 -12.58
N GLY A 434 -13.15 -22.07 -11.70
CA GLY A 434 -13.91 -22.77 -10.64
C GLY A 434 -15.28 -23.19 -11.18
N GLY A 435 -15.33 -24.04 -12.20
CA GLY A 435 -16.57 -24.51 -12.81
C GLY A 435 -16.34 -25.24 -14.14
N GLU A 436 -15.88 -26.49 -14.09
CA GLU A 436 -16.63 -27.54 -14.81
C GLU A 436 -17.89 -27.79 -14.03
#